data_AF-A0A1Y1MBI7-F1
#
_entry.id   AF-A0A1Y1MBI7-F1
#
_cell.length_a   1.000
_cell.length_b   1.000
_cell.length_c   1.000
_cell.angle_alpha   90.00
_cell.angle_beta   90.00
_cell.angle_gamma   90.00
#
_symmetry.space_group_name_H-M   'P 1'
#
loop_
_entity.id
_entity.type
_entity.pdbx_description
1 polymer ?
#
loop_
_entity_poly.entity_id
_entity_poly.type
_entity_poly.pdbx_seq_one_letter_code
_entity_poly.pdbx_strand_id
1 'polypeptide(L)'
;QGEVDPTDVHKSLLRIRERRLATFIPWGPASIQVALTKRSPYIPMSHRVSGLMLANHTSIATLFKRIVKQYDGMRKRNAFMEGYKKTAPFAENLNEFDEAREVVADLIAE
;
A
#
# COMPACT_ATOMS: atom_id res chain seq x y z
N GLN A 1 -15.75 -13.53 -1.92
CA GLN A 1 -15.89 -14.97 -1.58
C GLN A 1 -17.33 -15.27 -1.23
N GLY A 2 -17.78 -16.49 -1.52
CA GLY A 2 -19.15 -16.94 -1.23
C GLY A 2 -19.97 -17.18 -2.50
N GLU A 3 -21.25 -17.47 -2.34
CA GLU A 3 -22.18 -17.61 -3.46
C GLU A 3 -22.51 -16.23 -4.02
N VAL A 4 -21.88 -15.89 -5.15
CA VAL A 4 -22.07 -14.63 -5.85
C VAL A 4 -22.25 -14.92 -7.34
N ASP A 5 -23.30 -14.37 -7.93
CA ASP A 5 -23.53 -14.44 -9.37
C ASP A 5 -22.52 -13.50 -10.09
N PRO A 6 -21.74 -14.01 -11.07
CA PRO A 6 -20.85 -13.20 -11.90
C PRO A 6 -21.54 -12.00 -12.57
N THR A 7 -22.83 -12.13 -12.90
CA THR A 7 -23.63 -11.09 -13.55
C THR A 7 -23.81 -9.87 -12.65
N ASP A 8 -24.03 -10.09 -11.35
CA ASP A 8 -24.22 -9.00 -10.40
C ASP A 8 -22.91 -8.29 -10.06
N VAL A 9 -21.79 -9.00 -10.12
CA VAL A 9 -20.45 -8.41 -10.06
C VAL A 9 -20.25 -7.46 -11.25
N HIS A 10 -20.58 -7.89 -12.46
CA HIS A 10 -20.43 -7.06 -13.65
C HIS A 10 -21.28 -5.78 -13.57
N LYS A 11 -22.55 -5.88 -13.16
CA LYS A 11 -23.43 -4.71 -12.93
C LYS A 11 -22.85 -3.74 -11.90
N SER A 12 -22.26 -4.26 -10.82
CA SER A 12 -21.65 -3.45 -9.77
C SER A 12 -20.42 -2.68 -10.27
N LEU A 13 -19.60 -3.33 -11.11
CA LEU A 13 -18.44 -2.67 -11.74
C LEU A 13 -18.86 -1.54 -12.68
N LEU A 14 -19.90 -1.75 -13.49
CA LEU A 14 -20.44 -0.71 -14.38
C LEU A 14 -20.88 0.52 -13.58
N ARG A 15 -21.60 0.31 -12.47
CA ARG A 15 -22.06 1.40 -11.59
C ARG A 15 -20.89 2.19 -10.98
N ILE A 16 -19.81 1.53 -10.58
CA ILE A 16 -18.61 2.19 -10.04
C ILE A 16 -17.98 3.09 -11.12
N ARG A 17 -17.92 2.58 -12.36
CA ARG A 17 -17.37 3.31 -13.50
C ARG A 17 -18.23 4.53 -13.87
N GLU A 18 -19.53 4.37 -13.97
CA GLU A 18 -20.47 5.45 -14.31
C GLU A 18 -20.45 6.57 -13.28
N ARG A 19 -20.39 6.22 -11.99
CA ARG A 19 -20.35 7.20 -10.89
C ARG A 19 -18.97 7.84 -10.69
N ARG A 20 -17.94 7.40 -11.43
CA ARG A 20 -16.55 7.89 -11.32
C ARG A 20 -16.07 7.98 -9.85
N LEU A 21 -16.39 6.98 -9.04
CA LEU A 21 -16.07 6.96 -7.61
C LEU A 21 -14.56 6.81 -7.32
N ALA A 22 -13.79 6.40 -8.31
CA ALA A 22 -12.33 6.30 -8.23
C ALA A 22 -11.71 7.11 -9.38
N THR A 23 -10.73 7.94 -9.03
CA THR A 23 -9.90 8.67 -9.99
C THR A 23 -8.73 7.78 -10.39
N PHE A 24 -8.65 7.45 -11.66
CA PHE A 24 -7.55 6.65 -12.22
C PHE A 24 -6.53 7.55 -12.92
N ILE A 25 -5.37 6.97 -13.21
CA ILE A 25 -4.32 7.61 -14.00
C ILE A 25 -4.84 8.05 -15.38
N PRO A 26 -4.42 9.22 -15.90
CA PRO A 26 -4.94 9.75 -17.16
C PRO A 26 -4.30 9.13 -18.41
N TRP A 27 -3.13 8.51 -18.26
CA TRP A 27 -2.31 8.00 -19.36
C TRP A 27 -2.49 6.50 -19.64
N GLY A 28 -3.37 5.83 -18.89
CA GLY A 28 -3.62 4.40 -19.03
C GLY A 28 -5.07 4.03 -18.71
N PRO A 29 -5.51 2.82 -19.11
CA PRO A 29 -6.86 2.37 -18.83
C PRO A 29 -7.05 2.09 -17.33
N ALA A 30 -8.23 2.45 -16.80
CA ALA A 30 -8.64 2.06 -15.46
C ALA A 30 -8.84 0.54 -15.40
N SER A 31 -7.95 -0.17 -14.70
CA SER A 31 -8.03 -1.61 -14.50
C SER A 31 -8.70 -1.93 -13.16
N ILE A 32 -9.89 -2.52 -13.21
CA ILE A 32 -10.55 -3.11 -12.03
C ILE A 32 -10.67 -4.60 -12.29
N GLN A 33 -9.92 -5.39 -11.52
CA GLN A 33 -9.95 -6.84 -11.61
C GLN A 33 -10.78 -7.42 -10.47
N VAL A 34 -11.59 -8.44 -10.78
CA VAL A 34 -12.38 -9.14 -9.78
C VAL A 34 -12.12 -10.63 -9.89
N ALA A 35 -11.76 -11.24 -8.77
CA ALA A 35 -11.59 -12.68 -8.64
C ALA A 35 -12.70 -13.26 -7.75
N LEU A 36 -13.50 -14.15 -8.33
CA LEU A 36 -14.50 -14.91 -7.60
C LEU A 36 -13.85 -16.15 -7.01
N THR A 37 -14.02 -16.34 -5.71
CA THR A 37 -13.42 -17.44 -4.97
C THR A 37 -14.45 -18.13 -4.10
N LYS A 38 -14.39 -19.47 -4.10
CA LYS A 38 -15.21 -20.28 -3.22
C LYS A 38 -14.75 -20.11 -1.78
N ARG A 39 -15.71 -20.22 -0.88
CA ARG A 39 -15.46 -20.16 0.56
C ARG A 39 -14.78 -21.44 1.04
N SER A 40 -13.92 -21.33 2.05
CA SER A 40 -13.34 -22.50 2.73
C SER A 40 -14.44 -23.29 3.48
N PRO A 41 -14.52 -24.62 3.29
CA PRO A 41 -15.50 -25.45 3.99
C PRO A 41 -15.16 -25.67 5.48
N TYR A 42 -13.92 -25.39 5.88
CA TYR A 42 -13.42 -25.66 7.24
C TYR A 42 -13.62 -24.51 8.22
N ILE A 43 -14.09 -23.35 7.75
CA ILE A 43 -14.23 -22.14 8.57
C ILE A 43 -15.71 -21.76 8.66
N PRO A 44 -16.31 -21.81 9.86
CA PRO A 44 -17.64 -21.27 10.08
C PRO A 44 -17.58 -19.73 10.01
N MET A 45 -18.34 -19.16 9.08
CA MET A 45 -18.58 -17.73 8.93
C MET A 45 -20.08 -17.50 8.91
N SER A 46 -20.49 -16.46 9.64
CA SER A 46 -21.85 -15.94 9.74
C SER A 46 -22.33 -15.25 8.46
N HIS A 47 -21.41 -14.70 7.66
CA HIS A 47 -21.74 -13.94 6.46
C HIS A 47 -21.82 -14.81 5.21
N ARG A 48 -22.83 -14.54 4.37
CA ARG A 48 -23.06 -15.24 3.08
C ARG A 48 -22.05 -14.83 2.01
N VAL A 49 -21.61 -13.56 2.03
CA VAL A 49 -20.64 -12.99 1.08
C VAL A 49 -19.60 -12.16 1.84
N SER A 50 -18.33 -12.25 1.42
CA SER A 50 -17.26 -11.38 1.89
C SER A 50 -16.49 -10.77 0.70
N GLY A 51 -15.96 -9.56 0.90
CA GLY A 51 -15.17 -8.83 -0.09
C GLY A 51 -13.81 -8.43 0.47
N LEU A 52 -12.78 -8.49 -0.37
CA LEU A 52 -11.44 -7.95 -0.09
C LEU A 52 -11.07 -7.03 -1.25
N MET A 53 -10.67 -5.80 -0.94
CA MET A 53 -10.19 -4.85 -1.93
C MET A 53 -8.68 -4.67 -1.77
N LEU A 54 -7.94 -4.98 -2.83
CA LEU A 54 -6.53 -4.62 -2.96
C LEU A 54 -6.46 -3.41 -3.87
N ALA A 55 -6.12 -2.26 -3.30
CA ALA A 55 -6.06 -0.99 -4.02
C ALA A 55 -4.64 -0.44 -4.00
N ASN A 56 -4.07 -0.21 -5.18
CA ASN A 56 -2.85 0.58 -5.34
C ASN A 56 -3.25 2.04 -5.62
N HIS A 57 -2.98 2.93 -4.68
CA HIS A 57 -3.37 4.33 -4.76
C HIS A 57 -2.22 5.24 -4.30
N THR A 58 -1.96 6.32 -5.05
CA THR A 58 -0.84 7.25 -4.84
C THR A 58 -0.90 8.00 -3.51
N SER A 59 -2.05 8.01 -2.83
CA SER A 59 -2.17 8.60 -1.49
C SER A 59 -1.25 7.95 -0.44
N ILE A 60 -0.74 6.74 -0.70
CA ILE A 60 0.24 6.08 0.19
C ILE A 60 1.49 6.94 0.41
N ALA A 61 1.86 7.81 -0.54
CA ALA A 61 2.95 8.76 -0.39
C ALA A 61 2.79 9.68 0.84
N THR A 62 1.55 9.97 1.27
CA THR A 62 1.31 10.76 2.49
C THR A 62 1.78 10.05 3.77
N LEU A 63 1.73 8.73 3.80
CA LEU A 63 2.26 7.92 4.90
C LEU A 63 3.78 7.97 4.90
N PHE A 64 4.42 7.80 3.74
CA PHE A 64 5.88 7.88 3.61
C PHE A 64 6.40 9.27 4.00
N LYS A 65 5.74 10.36 3.58
CA LYS A 65 6.05 11.73 4.03
C LYS A 65 6.05 11.86 5.56
N ARG A 66 5.10 11.21 6.24
CA ARG A 66 5.04 11.21 7.71
C ARG A 66 6.21 10.45 8.32
N ILE A 67 6.56 9.30 7.77
CA ILE A 67 7.68 8.48 8.23
C ILE A 67 9.00 9.24 8.06
N VAL A 68 9.25 9.84 6.89
CA VAL A 68 10.45 10.66 6.64
C VAL A 68 10.55 11.82 7.63
N LYS A 69 9.44 12.53 7.90
CA LYS A 69 9.43 13.61 8.89
C LYS A 69 9.82 13.13 10.30
N GLN A 70 9.34 11.95 10.70
CA GLN A 70 9.69 11.36 12.00
C GLN A 70 11.16 10.93 12.04
N TYR A 71 11.62 10.27 10.96
CA TYR A 71 13.00 9.87 10.78
C TYR A 71 13.96 11.07 10.87
N ASP A 72 13.70 12.14 10.13
CA ASP A 72 14.51 13.36 10.14
C ASP A 72 14.65 13.97 11.54
N GLY A 73 13.57 13.96 12.31
CA GLY A 73 13.57 14.44 13.69
C GLY A 73 14.48 13.64 14.60
N MET A 74 14.51 12.31 14.44
CA MET A 74 15.39 11.42 15.20
C MET A 74 16.84 11.51 14.71
N ARG A 75 17.04 11.49 13.38
CA ARG A 75 18.34 11.56 12.71
C ARG A 75 19.08 12.86 13.03
N LYS A 76 18.38 14.00 13.06
CA LYS A 76 18.96 15.31 13.42
C LYS A 76 19.52 15.34 14.86
N ARG A 77 19.00 14.50 15.75
CA ARG A 77 19.46 14.35 17.14
C ARG A 77 20.42 13.18 17.32
N ASN A 78 20.73 12.45 16.24
CA ASN A 78 21.44 11.17 16.26
C ASN A 78 20.87 10.20 17.30
N ALA A 79 19.54 10.21 17.48
CA ALA A 79 18.88 9.34 18.44
C ALA A 79 18.92 7.88 17.98
N PHE A 80 19.15 6.95 18.92
CA PHE A 80 19.13 5.50 18.70
C PHE A 80 20.20 4.94 17.74
N MET A 81 21.27 5.68 17.45
CA MET A 81 22.31 5.26 16.48
C MET A 81 23.32 4.24 17.02
N GLU A 82 23.57 4.23 18.33
CA GLU A 82 24.61 3.39 18.95
C GLU A 82 24.37 1.88 18.76
N GLY A 83 23.12 1.45 18.60
CA GLY A 83 22.79 0.05 18.27
C GLY A 83 23.20 -0.31 16.84
N TYR A 84 22.96 0.60 15.90
CA TYR A 84 23.26 0.37 14.48
C TYR A 84 24.76 0.35 14.20
N LYS A 85 25.53 1.25 14.82
CA LYS A 85 27.01 1.28 14.65
C LYS A 85 27.73 -0.04 14.99
N LYS A 86 27.10 -0.92 15.78
CA LYS A 86 27.65 -2.24 16.14
C LYS A 86 27.46 -3.30 15.05
N THR A 87 26.70 -2.98 14.00
CA THR A 87 26.40 -3.90 12.90
C THR A 87 27.27 -3.58 11.69
N ALA A 88 27.64 -4.61 10.93
CA ALA A 88 28.59 -4.50 9.82
C ALA A 88 28.25 -3.39 8.79
N PRO A 89 26.98 -3.18 8.37
CA PRO A 89 26.64 -2.15 7.39
C PRO A 89 26.88 -0.72 7.88
N PHE A 90 26.96 -0.51 9.20
CA PHE A 90 27.08 0.82 9.82
C PHE A 90 28.34 0.97 10.68
N ALA A 91 29.28 0.02 10.56
CA ALA A 91 30.50 -0.02 11.37
C ALA A 91 31.47 1.12 11.00
N GLU A 92 31.52 1.50 9.73
CA GLU A 92 32.44 2.54 9.22
C GLU A 92 31.78 3.91 9.06
N ASN A 93 30.52 3.96 8.61
CA ASN A 93 29.78 5.19 8.40
C ASN A 93 28.26 4.96 8.50
N LEU A 94 27.48 6.03 8.40
CA LEU A 94 26.01 6.01 8.44
C LEU A 94 25.39 6.30 7.07
N ASN A 95 26.14 6.13 5.97
CA ASN A 95 25.71 6.57 4.64
C ASN A 95 24.49 5.78 4.14
N GLU A 96 24.39 4.50 4.50
CA GLU A 96 23.23 3.63 4.24
C GLU A 96 21.90 4.26 4.70
N PHE A 97 21.92 5.01 5.81
CA PHE A 97 20.73 5.71 6.30
C PHE A 97 20.35 6.92 5.45
N ASP A 98 21.35 7.57 4.85
CA ASP A 98 21.14 8.75 4.02
C ASP A 98 20.68 8.32 2.62
N GLU A 99 21.24 7.25 2.06
CA GLU A 99 20.80 6.62 0.81
C GLU A 99 19.36 6.08 0.92
N ALA A 100 19.05 5.31 1.97
CA ALA A 100 17.69 4.80 2.17
C ALA A 100 16.65 5.93 2.30
N ARG A 101 17.02 7.05 2.92
CA ARG A 101 16.16 8.23 3.01
C ARG A 101 15.94 8.87 1.64
N GLU A 102 16.99 8.98 0.83
CA GLU A 102 16.92 9.54 -0.53
C GLU A 102 15.99 8.71 -1.43
N VAL A 103 16.13 7.38 -1.42
CA VAL A 103 15.23 6.47 -2.17
C VAL A 103 13.76 6.66 -1.79
N VAL A 104 13.46 6.82 -0.50
CA VAL A 104 12.09 7.07 -0.05
C VAL A 104 11.61 8.48 -0.46
N ALA A 105 12.50 9.47 -0.47
CA ALA A 105 12.17 10.82 -0.91
C ALA A 105 11.85 10.87 -2.42
N ASP A 106 12.61 10.13 -3.23
CA ASP A 106 12.37 9.99 -4.67
C ASP A 106 11.05 9.28 -4.95
N LEU A 107 10.76 8.18 -4.25
CA LEU A 107 9.48 7.46 -4.36
C LEU A 107 8.27 8.33 -3.97
N ILE A 108 8.46 9.31 -3.10
CA ILE A 108 7.40 10.27 -2.73
C ILE A 108 7.17 11.32 -3.83
N ALA A 109 8.22 11.65 -4.58
CA ALA A 109 8.20 12.66 -5.63
C ALA A 109 7.69 12.13 -6.97
N GLU A 110 7.83 10.82 -7.20
CA GLU A 110 7.23 10.06 -8.31
C GLU A 110 5.69 10.14 -8.34
#